data_AF-A0A1B7NCZ0-F1
#
_entry.id   AF-A0A1B7NCZ0-F1
#
_cell.length_a   1.000
_cell.length_b   1.000
_cell.length_c   1.000
_cell.angle_alpha   90.00
_cell.angle_beta   90.00
_cell.angle_gamma   90.00
#
_symmetry.space_group_name_H-M   'P 1'
#
loop_
_entity.id
_entity.type
_entity.pdbx_description
1 polymer ?
#
loop_
_entity_poly.entity_id
_entity_poly.type
_entity_poly.pdbx_seq_one_letter_code
_entity_poly.pdbx_strand_id
1 'polypeptide(L)'
;MPHDTHNFQLEAISHLLDNDDMLLLTATGTGKTDTFIRTMHVIRYLTENHASAPEGVSFPHDPAMVIVCPTKALEEEMELKMRKAGLTAVAINEDTVTLFAARTCDMIFASSSERYSPALD
;
A
#
# COMPACT_ATOMS: atom_id res chain seq x y z
N MET A 1 14.35 -0.44 9.45
CA MET A 1 13.61 -0.47 10.73
C MET A 1 14.56 -0.86 11.85
N PRO A 2 14.88 0.02 12.81
CA PRO A 2 15.97 -0.23 13.78
C PRO A 2 15.51 -0.77 15.16
N HIS A 3 14.27 -1.22 15.32
CA HIS A 3 13.77 -1.75 16.59
C HIS A 3 13.13 -3.13 16.43
N ASP A 4 13.31 -3.98 17.45
CA ASP A 4 12.69 -5.30 17.55
C ASP A 4 11.16 -5.21 17.48
N THR A 5 10.54 -6.23 16.89
CA THR A 5 9.08 -6.32 16.80
C THR A 5 8.49 -6.49 18.20
N HIS A 6 7.56 -5.62 18.58
CA HIS A 6 6.89 -5.75 19.87
C HIS A 6 5.98 -6.98 19.92
N ASN A 7 5.79 -7.58 21.10
CA ASN A 7 4.98 -8.79 21.26
C ASN A 7 3.56 -8.64 20.70
N PHE A 8 2.89 -7.50 20.94
CA PHE A 8 1.55 -7.26 20.42
C PHE A 8 1.52 -7.17 18.88
N GLN A 9 2.63 -6.77 18.24
CA GLN A 9 2.74 -6.76 16.79
C GLN A 9 2.91 -8.18 16.28
N LEU A 10 3.73 -9.01 16.94
CA LEU A 10 3.90 -10.42 16.58
C LEU A 10 2.57 -11.17 16.68
N GLU A 11 1.84 -10.99 17.77
CA GLU A 11 0.51 -11.58 17.99
C GLU A 11 -0.50 -11.10 16.94
N ALA A 12 -0.54 -9.79 16.64
CA ALA A 12 -1.40 -9.27 15.60
C ALA A 12 -1.03 -9.84 14.21
N ILE A 13 0.27 -9.94 13.90
CA ILE A 13 0.74 -10.48 12.61
C ILE A 13 0.36 -11.96 12.48
N SER A 14 0.50 -12.78 13.52
CA SER A 14 0.11 -14.20 13.45
C SER A 14 -1.36 -14.37 13.15
N HIS A 15 -2.23 -13.65 13.86
CA HIS A 15 -3.68 -13.70 13.60
C HIS A 15 -4.04 -13.22 12.19
N LEU A 16 -3.40 -12.14 11.70
CA LEU A 16 -3.63 -11.66 10.33
C LEU A 16 -3.18 -12.67 9.26
N LEU A 17 -2.10 -13.43 9.52
CA LEU A 17 -1.62 -14.47 8.60
C LEU A 17 -2.52 -15.72 8.62
N ASP A 18 -3.16 -15.99 9.75
CA ASP A 18 -4.15 -17.06 9.91
C ASP A 18 -5.55 -16.67 9.38
N ASN A 19 -5.66 -15.47 8.79
CA ASN A 19 -6.90 -14.92 8.25
C ASN A 19 -7.99 -14.67 9.31
N ASP A 20 -7.58 -14.35 10.55
CA ASP A 20 -8.47 -13.93 11.64
C ASP A 20 -8.80 -12.43 11.57
N ASP A 21 -10.06 -12.09 11.82
CA ASP A 21 -10.50 -10.71 12.03
C ASP A 21 -10.06 -10.20 13.42
N MET A 22 -9.34 -9.08 13.46
CA MET A 22 -8.69 -8.59 14.67
C MET A 22 -9.03 -7.12 14.99
N LEU A 23 -9.28 -6.83 16.28
CA LEU A 23 -9.35 -5.47 16.82
C LEU A 23 -8.11 -5.18 17.69
N LEU A 24 -7.15 -4.46 17.13
CA LEU A 24 -5.90 -4.12 17.82
C LEU A 24 -6.03 -2.81 18.61
N LEU A 25 -6.17 -2.92 19.94
CA LEU A 25 -6.23 -1.77 20.86
C LEU A 25 -4.86 -1.43 21.43
N THR A 26 -4.25 -0.35 20.95
CA THR A 26 -2.93 0.11 21.46
C THR A 26 -2.85 1.64 21.52
N ALA A 27 -2.01 2.16 22.42
CA ALA A 27 -1.75 3.59 22.51
C ALA A 27 -1.20 4.18 21.20
N THR A 28 -1.40 5.47 20.96
CA THR A 28 -0.81 6.15 19.79
C THR A 28 0.72 6.15 19.88
N GLY A 29 1.40 6.08 18.72
CA GLY A 29 2.87 6.09 18.67
C GLY A 29 3.55 4.75 18.98
N THR A 30 2.80 3.69 19.32
CA THR A 30 3.38 2.37 19.67
C THR A 30 3.76 1.51 18.45
N GLY A 31 3.44 1.93 17.23
CA GLY A 31 3.78 1.18 16.02
C GLY A 31 2.63 0.33 15.44
N LYS A 32 1.38 0.80 15.51
CA LYS A 32 0.26 0.19 14.77
C LYS A 32 0.57 0.06 13.27
N THR A 33 1.03 1.15 12.65
CA THR A 33 1.40 1.18 11.23
C THR A 33 2.50 0.16 10.89
N ASP A 34 3.47 -0.02 11.78
CA ASP A 34 4.56 -0.97 11.58
C ASP A 34 4.06 -2.42 11.55
N THR A 35 2.94 -2.71 12.21
CA THR A 35 2.28 -4.04 12.16
C THR A 35 1.90 -4.36 10.71
N PHE A 36 1.17 -3.45 10.04
CA PHE A 36 0.76 -3.61 8.64
C PHE A 36 1.96 -3.77 7.68
N ILE A 37 2.98 -2.93 7.86
CA ILE A 37 4.19 -2.98 7.03
C ILE A 37 4.91 -4.33 7.19
N ARG A 38 5.06 -4.80 8.43
CA ARG A 38 5.70 -6.09 8.71
C ARG A 38 4.87 -7.26 8.19
N THR A 39 3.54 -7.23 8.33
CA THR A 39 2.66 -8.23 7.73
C THR A 39 2.90 -8.36 6.22
N MET A 40 2.95 -7.23 5.48
CA MET A 40 3.20 -7.29 4.04
C MET A 40 4.59 -7.80 3.69
N HIS A 41 5.62 -7.46 4.47
CA HIS A 41 6.96 -8.02 4.24
C HIS A 41 7.01 -9.53 4.48
N VAL A 42 6.29 -10.04 5.48
CA VAL A 42 6.18 -11.49 5.71
C VAL A 42 5.45 -12.16 4.54
N ILE A 43 4.31 -11.62 4.10
CA ILE A 43 3.56 -12.16 2.97
C ILE A 43 4.42 -12.18 1.70
N ARG A 44 5.12 -11.08 1.39
CA ARG A 44 6.03 -11.01 0.23
C ARG A 44 7.15 -12.03 0.34
N TYR A 45 7.79 -12.15 1.51
CA TYR A 45 8.85 -13.13 1.72
C TYR A 45 8.36 -14.56 1.49
N LEU A 46 7.19 -14.93 2.03
CA LEU A 46 6.60 -16.27 1.86
C LEU A 46 6.15 -16.53 0.41
N THR A 47 5.73 -15.49 -0.30
CA THR A 47 5.39 -15.55 -1.73
C THR A 47 6.63 -15.79 -2.58
N GLU A 48 7.74 -15.11 -2.28
CA GLU A 48 9.02 -15.25 -3.01
C GLU A 48 9.79 -16.53 -2.61
N ASN A 49 9.56 -17.05 -1.40
CA ASN A 49 10.28 -18.19 -0.81
C ASN A 49 9.32 -19.32 -0.43
N HIS A 50 8.66 -19.93 -1.41
CA HIS A 50 7.64 -20.97 -1.19
C HIS A 50 8.09 -22.12 -0.27
N ALA A 51 9.37 -22.48 -0.24
CA ALA A 51 9.89 -23.53 0.65
C ALA A 51 9.83 -23.16 2.15
N SER A 52 9.67 -21.87 2.48
CA SER A 52 9.52 -21.37 3.85
C SER A 52 8.05 -21.22 4.26
N ALA A 53 7.11 -21.38 3.33
CA ALA A 53 5.69 -21.36 3.64
C ALA A 53 5.26 -22.69 4.30
N PRO A 54 4.38 -22.67 5.31
CA PRO A 54 3.78 -23.88 5.84
C PRO A 54 3.07 -24.68 4.74
N GLU A 55 3.04 -26.00 4.88
CA GLU A 55 2.39 -26.88 3.91
C GLU A 55 0.90 -26.52 3.76
N GLY A 56 0.43 -26.40 2.52
CA GLY A 56 -0.94 -26.03 2.21
C GLY A 56 -1.25 -24.53 2.30
N VAL A 57 -0.29 -23.68 2.66
CA VAL A 57 -0.45 -22.22 2.68
C VAL A 57 0.10 -21.62 1.39
N SER A 58 -0.69 -20.77 0.74
CA SER A 58 -0.23 -19.95 -0.38
C SER A 58 -0.78 -18.54 -0.28
N PHE A 59 0.00 -17.58 -0.77
CA PHE A 59 -0.38 -16.18 -0.85
C PHE A 59 -0.55 -15.76 -2.31
N PRO A 60 -1.35 -14.72 -2.59
CA PRO A 60 -1.43 -14.14 -3.93
C PRO A 60 -0.04 -13.72 -4.44
N HIS A 61 0.22 -13.94 -5.73
CA HIS A 61 1.48 -13.54 -6.36
C HIS A 61 1.78 -12.05 -6.24
N ASP A 62 0.75 -11.21 -6.30
CA ASP A 62 0.83 -9.76 -6.09
C ASP A 62 -0.09 -9.36 -4.93
N PRO A 63 0.38 -9.50 -3.67
CA PRO A 63 -0.46 -9.30 -2.51
C PRO A 63 -0.64 -7.81 -2.23
N ALA A 64 -1.89 -7.40 -1.98
CA ALA A 64 -2.26 -6.01 -1.72
C ALA A 64 -2.99 -5.86 -0.38
N MET A 65 -2.81 -4.70 0.25
CA MET A 65 -3.49 -4.33 1.50
C MET A 65 -4.20 -2.99 1.31
N VAL A 66 -5.48 -2.94 1.67
CA VAL A 66 -6.28 -1.70 1.68
C VAL A 66 -6.36 -1.18 3.10
N ILE A 67 -5.97 0.07 3.31
CA ILE A 67 -6.04 0.72 4.61
C ILE A 67 -6.91 1.96 4.50
N VAL A 68 -8.04 1.95 5.21
CA VAL A 68 -8.99 3.05 5.23
C VAL A 68 -8.59 4.03 6.32
N CYS A 69 -8.29 5.27 5.95
CA CYS A 69 -7.97 6.35 6.88
C CYS A 69 -9.11 7.36 6.93
N PRO A 70 -9.45 7.92 8.10
CA PRO A 70 -10.49 8.93 8.22
C PRO A 70 -10.10 10.32 7.67
N THR A 71 -8.81 10.59 7.45
CA THR A 71 -8.32 11.91 7.01
C THR A 71 -7.24 11.82 5.94
N LYS A 72 -7.21 12.81 5.03
CA LYS A 72 -6.19 12.95 3.98
C LYS A 72 -4.76 13.00 4.52
N ALA A 73 -4.56 13.76 5.60
CA ALA A 73 -3.25 13.86 6.23
C ALA A 73 -2.73 12.51 6.75
N LEU A 74 -3.62 11.65 7.28
CA LEU A 74 -3.21 10.37 7.83
C LEU A 74 -2.86 9.35 6.73
N GLU A 75 -3.65 9.27 5.66
CA GLU A 75 -3.31 8.40 4.52
C GLU A 75 -2.00 8.83 3.83
N GLU A 76 -1.74 10.13 3.66
CA GLU A 76 -0.49 10.64 3.08
C GLU A 76 0.72 10.29 3.96
N GLU A 77 0.57 10.43 5.28
CA GLU A 77 1.61 10.01 6.24
C GLU A 77 1.87 8.50 6.17
N MET A 78 0.80 7.70 6.05
CA MET A 78 0.90 6.25 5.95
C MET A 78 1.54 5.81 4.63
N GLU A 79 1.15 6.41 3.50
CA GLU A 79 1.78 6.18 2.20
C GLU A 79 3.28 6.45 2.27
N LEU A 80 3.68 7.61 2.81
CA LEU A 80 5.09 7.98 2.93
C LEU A 80 5.87 6.96 3.78
N LYS A 81 5.29 6.49 4.89
CA LYS A 81 5.91 5.48 5.77
C LYS A 81 6.08 4.14 5.06
N MET A 82 5.07 3.67 4.33
CA MET A 82 5.12 2.41 3.59
C MET A 82 6.15 2.46 2.47
N ARG A 83 6.21 3.56 1.71
CA ARG A 83 7.23 3.78 0.67
C ARG A 83 8.63 3.78 1.25
N LYS A 84 8.85 4.48 2.37
CA LYS A 84 10.13 4.46 3.10
C LYS A 84 10.52 3.06 3.60
N ALA A 85 9.55 2.18 3.82
CA ALA A 85 9.78 0.79 4.19
C ALA A 85 9.94 -0.16 2.99
N GLY A 86 10.02 0.36 1.75
CA GLY A 86 10.24 -0.44 0.54
C GLY A 86 8.99 -1.13 -0.01
N LEU A 87 7.79 -0.68 0.38
CA LEU A 87 6.53 -1.12 -0.18
C LEU A 87 6.03 -0.15 -1.25
N THR A 88 5.37 -0.68 -2.29
CA THR A 88 4.58 0.14 -3.21
C THR A 88 3.29 0.54 -2.51
N ALA A 89 3.02 1.83 -2.38
CA ALA A 89 1.82 2.35 -1.74
C ALA A 89 1.32 3.61 -2.45
N VAL A 90 0.02 3.86 -2.39
CA VAL A 90 -0.65 5.04 -2.94
C VAL A 90 -1.79 5.45 -2.00
N ALA A 91 -1.85 6.71 -1.59
CA ALA A 91 -3.03 7.28 -0.96
C ALA A 91 -4.06 7.62 -2.06
N ILE A 92 -5.31 7.16 -1.88
CA ILE A 92 -6.40 7.37 -2.84
C ILE A 92 -7.49 8.19 -2.16
N ASN A 93 -7.71 9.40 -2.66
CA ASN A 93 -8.64 10.38 -2.15
C ASN A 93 -9.21 11.25 -3.27
N GLU A 94 -10.10 12.18 -2.93
CA GLU A 94 -10.70 13.11 -3.90
C GLU A 94 -9.67 13.88 -4.73
N ASP A 95 -8.57 14.33 -4.12
CA ASP A 95 -7.57 15.17 -4.79
C ASP A 95 -6.76 14.34 -5.80
N THR A 96 -6.32 13.15 -5.40
CA THR A 96 -5.61 12.23 -6.28
C THR A 96 -6.50 11.79 -7.43
N VAL A 97 -7.76 11.41 -7.18
CA VAL A 97 -8.72 11.04 -8.23
C VAL A 97 -8.94 12.19 -9.22
N THR A 98 -9.15 13.41 -8.72
CA THR A 98 -9.34 14.60 -9.55
C THR A 98 -8.10 14.90 -10.40
N LEU A 99 -6.92 14.77 -9.80
CA LEU A 99 -5.64 15.02 -10.47
C LEU A 99 -5.35 13.97 -11.55
N PHE A 100 -5.70 12.71 -11.33
CA PHE A 100 -5.64 11.67 -12.37
C PHE A 100 -6.64 11.92 -13.49
N ALA A 101 -7.87 12.30 -13.17
CA ALA A 101 -8.88 12.64 -14.18
C ALA A 101 -8.43 13.84 -15.05
N ALA A 102 -7.84 14.87 -14.44
CA ALA A 102 -7.27 16.02 -15.16
C ALA A 102 -6.10 15.60 -16.07
N ARG A 103 -5.19 14.74 -15.60
CA ARG A 103 -4.06 14.24 -16.40
C ARG A 103 -4.51 13.36 -17.57
N THR A 104 -5.56 12.57 -17.41
CA THR A 104 -6.16 11.82 -18.52
C THR A 104 -6.73 12.77 -19.58
N CYS A 105 -7.36 13.87 -19.17
CA CYS A 105 -7.79 14.91 -20.10
C CYS A 105 -6.60 15.60 -20.79
N ASP A 106 -5.55 15.97 -20.06
CA ASP A 106 -4.37 16.64 -20.65
C ASP A 106 -3.64 15.75 -21.67
N MET A 107 -3.56 14.43 -21.46
CA MET A 107 -3.01 13.51 -22.47
C MET A 107 -3.91 13.40 -23.72
N ILE A 108 -5.23 13.46 -23.56
CA ILE A 108 -6.17 13.49 -24.70
C ILE A 108 -6.00 14.80 -25.50
N PHE A 109 -5.86 15.94 -24.83
CA PHE A 109 -5.64 17.22 -25.50
C PHE A 109 -4.24 17.36 -26.11
N ALA A 110 -3.19 16.85 -25.46
CA ALA A 110 -1.83 16.81 -26.03
C ALA A 110 -1.76 15.94 -27.30
N SER A 111 -2.45 14.79 -27.31
CA SER A 111 -2.57 13.93 -28.50
C SER A 111 -3.43 14.51 -29.63
N SER A 112 -4.15 15.61 -29.36
CA SER A 112 -4.97 16.35 -30.33
C SER A 112 -4.21 17.54 -30.91
N SER A 113 -3.28 18.16 -30.16
CA SER A 113 -2.42 19.25 -30.68
C SER A 113 -1.30 18.78 -31.61
N GLU A 114 -0.85 17.52 -31.53
CA GLU A 114 0.12 16.96 -32.49
C GLU A 114 -0.49 16.57 -33.84
N ARG A 115 -1.83 16.64 -33.98
CA ARG A 115 -2.55 16.29 -35.23
C ARG A 115 -3.04 17.50 -36.04
N TYR A 116 -2.71 18.72 -35.62
CA TYR A 116 -3.08 19.92 -36.38
C TYR A 116 -1.84 20.76 -36.71
N SER A 117 -1.13 20.37 -37.78
CA SER A 117 -0.29 21.30 -38.54
C SER A 117 -1.16 21.81 -39.70
N PRO A 118 -1.56 23.09 -39.74
CA PRO A 118 -2.23 23.63 -40.91
C PRO A 118 -1.22 23.62 -42.06
N ALA A 119 -1.52 22.87 -43.12
CA ALA A 119 -0.80 22.98 -44.37
C ALA A 119 -0.90 24.45 -44.83
N LEU A 120 0.25 25.12 -44.90
CA LEU A 120 0.38 26.43 -45.50
C LEU A 120 0.45 26.20 -47.02
N ASP A 121 -0.61 26.59 -47.73
CA ASP A 121 -0.59 26.84 -49.19
C ASP A 121 -0.05 28.25 -49.47
#